data_AF-A0A959U0D9-F1
#
_entry.id   AF-A0A959U0D9-F1
#
_cell.length_a   1.000
_cell.length_b   1.000
_cell.length_c   1.000
_cell.angle_alpha   90.00
_cell.angle_beta   90.00
_cell.angle_gamma   90.00
#
_symmetry.space_group_name_H-M   'P 1'
#
loop_
_entity.id
_entity.type
_entity.pdbx_description
1 polymer ?
#
loop_
_entity_poly.entity_id
_entity_poly.type
_entity_poly.pdbx_seq_one_letter_code
_entity_poly.pdbx_strand_id
1 'polypeptide(L)'
;MSKVSFRSISAVALLFTSLAQGQDSSFVDAPVKPVRSKLLVEGTYLQDASTLYNDLLQGLTSGGFIDREVRQRSADALDDLNRAGQEISLRTTFISGDSLFGQAGLQWLVSAAHKDLLGVRFGRDVYTLTFFGNAPFEGEQADLGGSAFEHQIFQSLGGGLHWAKTGSWVRLDVLKGQLLDAINLKDATLFTAVDGRSLDGTVRGDLYRSDPERTGFGAFNGWGLALSFSRTAVLKSLSKRSVHRFTARVDDLGFIRWG
;
A
#
# COMPACT_ATOMS: atom_id res chain seq x y z
N MET A 1 5.35 24.82 -29.22
CA MET A 1 5.67 25.18 -27.82
C MET A 1 4.36 25.42 -27.09
N SER A 2 3.93 24.48 -26.24
CA SER A 2 2.68 24.59 -25.48
C SER A 2 3.02 24.38 -24.00
N LYS A 3 2.87 25.45 -23.20
CA LYS A 3 2.89 25.38 -21.74
C LYS A 3 1.52 24.91 -21.29
N VAL A 4 1.43 23.67 -20.83
CA VAL A 4 0.24 23.14 -20.19
C VAL A 4 0.42 23.30 -18.69
N SER A 5 -0.31 24.25 -18.10
CA SER A 5 -0.41 24.45 -16.65
C SER A 5 -1.73 23.83 -16.18
N PHE A 6 -1.66 22.65 -15.56
CA PHE A 6 -2.80 22.07 -14.84
C PHE A 6 -2.60 22.26 -13.34
N ARG A 7 -3.50 23.01 -12.70
CA ARG A 7 -3.71 22.98 -11.25
C ARG A 7 -5.03 22.24 -11.00
N SER A 8 -4.98 20.91 -10.96
CA SER A 8 -6.10 20.12 -10.43
C SER A 8 -5.83 19.79 -8.97
N ILE A 9 -6.75 20.17 -8.09
CA ILE A 9 -6.74 19.77 -6.69
C ILE A 9 -7.43 18.41 -6.61
N SER A 10 -6.69 17.36 -6.25
CA SER A 10 -7.21 16.00 -6.09
C SER A 10 -7.05 15.52 -4.64
N ALA A 11 -8.13 14.99 -4.06
CA ALA A 11 -8.13 14.34 -2.75
C ALA A 11 -8.40 12.85 -2.96
N VAL A 12 -7.52 11.99 -2.45
CA VAL A 12 -7.68 10.53 -2.52
C VAL A 12 -8.06 10.02 -1.14
N ALA A 13 -9.17 9.29 -1.05
CA ALA A 13 -9.63 8.66 0.19
C ALA A 13 -8.90 7.32 0.40
N LEU A 14 -8.34 7.12 1.58
CA LEU A 14 -7.67 5.89 2.00
C LEU A 14 -8.68 5.02 2.75
N LEU A 15 -9.14 3.95 2.11
CA LEU A 15 -9.97 2.90 2.71
C LEU A 15 -9.26 1.57 2.48
N PHE A 16 -8.50 1.11 3.48
CA PHE A 16 -7.90 -0.21 3.47
C PHE A 16 -8.58 -1.08 4.54
N THR A 17 -9.39 -2.04 4.08
CA THR A 17 -9.79 -3.20 4.88
C THR A 17 -8.83 -4.33 4.54
N SER A 18 -7.85 -4.61 5.41
CA SER A 18 -7.01 -5.78 5.24
C SER A 18 -7.79 -7.04 5.63
N LEU A 19 -8.18 -7.84 4.64
CA LEU A 19 -8.29 -9.28 4.79
C LEU A 19 -7.01 -9.88 4.24
N ALA A 20 -5.90 -9.63 4.94
CA ALA A 20 -4.62 -10.24 4.60
C ALA A 20 -4.46 -11.53 5.39
N GLN A 21 -4.24 -12.66 4.70
CA GLN A 21 -3.48 -13.77 5.27
C GLN A 21 -1.99 -13.40 5.20
N GLY A 22 -1.61 -12.39 6.00
CA GLY A 22 -0.23 -11.97 6.20
C GLY A 22 0.23 -12.41 7.58
N GLN A 23 1.50 -12.79 7.70
CA GLN A 23 2.11 -13.15 8.97
C GLN A 23 2.33 -11.85 9.79
N ASP A 24 1.29 -11.39 10.48
CA ASP A 24 1.39 -10.30 11.46
C ASP A 24 2.24 -10.80 12.63
N SER A 25 3.52 -10.46 12.65
CA SER A 25 4.39 -10.66 13.81
C SER A 25 4.08 -9.60 14.87
N SER A 26 2.81 -9.51 15.26
CA SER A 26 2.41 -8.80 16.46
C SER A 26 3.02 -9.56 17.64
N PHE A 27 4.07 -8.97 18.23
CA PHE A 27 4.63 -9.48 19.47
C PHE A 27 3.50 -9.57 20.50
N VAL A 28 3.16 -10.80 20.86
CA VAL A 28 2.27 -11.10 21.97
C VAL A 28 3.00 -10.62 23.23
N ASP A 29 2.61 -9.45 23.70
CA ASP A 29 3.10 -8.87 24.95
C ASP A 29 2.80 -9.88 26.07
N ALA A 30 3.83 -10.60 26.52
CA ALA A 30 3.78 -11.36 27.76
C ALA A 30 3.44 -10.39 28.90
N PRO A 31 2.79 -10.83 30.00
CA PRO A 31 2.42 -9.94 31.09
C PRO A 31 3.68 -9.50 31.86
N VAL A 32 4.38 -8.50 31.31
CA VAL A 32 5.50 -7.82 31.95
C VAL A 32 4.91 -6.69 32.80
N LYS A 33 5.44 -6.54 34.02
CA LYS A 33 5.11 -5.50 35.00
C LYS A 33 4.81 -4.14 34.32
N PRO A 34 3.88 -3.32 34.85
CA PRO A 34 3.51 -2.06 34.21
C PRO A 34 4.74 -1.16 34.04
N VAL A 35 5.29 -1.13 32.83
CA VAL A 35 6.38 -0.23 32.47
C VAL A 35 5.73 1.12 32.20
N ARG A 36 6.22 2.16 32.87
CA ARG A 36 5.72 3.54 32.81
C ARG A 36 5.75 4.14 31.39
N SER A 37 6.62 3.59 30.54
CA SER A 37 6.77 3.97 29.15
C SER A 37 7.09 2.74 28.30
N LYS A 38 6.57 2.71 27.07
CA LYS A 38 6.83 1.67 26.07
C LYS A 38 7.28 2.32 24.76
N LEU A 39 8.26 1.72 24.10
CA LEU A 39 8.63 2.03 22.73
C LEU A 39 8.30 0.79 21.88
N LEU A 40 7.47 0.98 20.87
CA LEU A 40 7.07 -0.06 19.92
C LEU A 40 7.65 0.31 18.56
N VAL A 41 8.26 -0.66 17.90
CA VAL A 41 8.73 -0.54 16.52
C VAL A 41 8.07 -1.66 15.73
N GLU A 42 7.30 -1.28 14.72
CA GLU A 42 6.48 -2.15 13.92
C GLU A 42 6.94 -2.01 12.46
N GLY A 43 7.38 -3.12 11.86
CA GLY A 43 7.69 -3.20 10.44
C GLY A 43 6.70 -4.11 9.74
N THR A 44 6.23 -3.72 8.57
CA THR A 44 5.31 -4.53 7.76
C THR A 44 5.83 -4.58 6.33
N TYR A 45 5.82 -5.79 5.78
CA TYR A 45 6.06 -6.07 4.38
C TYR A 45 4.93 -6.99 3.91
N LEU A 46 4.06 -6.48 3.06
CA LEU A 46 2.97 -7.25 2.45
C LEU A 46 3.15 -7.24 0.93
N GLN A 47 2.89 -8.39 0.33
CA GLN A 47 2.87 -8.54 -1.11
C GLN A 47 1.70 -9.46 -1.46
N ASP A 48 0.93 -9.06 -2.46
CA ASP A 48 -0.24 -9.81 -2.94
C ASP A 48 -0.31 -9.75 -4.46
N ALA A 49 -0.74 -10.83 -5.09
CA ALA A 49 -1.03 -10.86 -6.51
C ALA A 49 -2.13 -11.88 -6.81
N SER A 50 -2.98 -11.59 -7.79
CA SER A 50 -4.06 -12.51 -8.20
C SER A 50 -3.51 -13.76 -8.90
N THR A 51 -2.49 -13.60 -9.75
CA THR A 51 -2.06 -14.61 -10.72
C THR A 51 -0.55 -14.66 -10.94
N LEU A 52 0.21 -13.72 -10.36
CA LEU A 52 1.67 -13.71 -10.47
C LEU A 52 2.29 -14.63 -9.42
N TYR A 53 3.18 -15.52 -9.85
CA TYR A 53 3.90 -16.39 -8.93
C TYR A 53 4.96 -15.64 -8.12
N ASN A 54 5.20 -16.10 -6.89
CA ASN A 54 6.17 -15.50 -5.97
C ASN A 54 7.58 -15.40 -6.58
N ASP A 55 8.02 -16.38 -7.38
CA ASP A 55 9.32 -16.35 -8.04
C ASP A 55 9.45 -15.16 -9.00
N LEU A 56 8.38 -14.82 -9.72
CA LEU A 56 8.35 -13.66 -10.63
C LEU A 56 8.45 -12.36 -9.84
N LEU A 57 7.63 -12.24 -8.80
CA LEU A 57 7.59 -11.07 -7.92
C LEU A 57 8.92 -10.86 -7.19
N GLN A 58 9.54 -11.94 -6.72
CA GLN A 58 10.86 -11.91 -6.10
C GLN A 58 11.93 -11.50 -7.12
N GLY A 59 11.89 -12.03 -8.35
CA GLY A 59 12.81 -11.64 -9.42
C GLY A 59 12.74 -10.14 -9.74
N LEU A 60 11.52 -9.60 -9.84
CA LEU A 60 11.29 -8.17 -10.09
C LEU A 60 11.79 -7.28 -8.95
N THR A 61 11.55 -7.68 -7.70
CA THR A 61 11.94 -6.89 -6.51
C THR A 61 13.44 -6.99 -6.20
N SER A 62 14.08 -8.12 -6.49
CA SER A 62 15.51 -8.35 -6.24
C SER A 62 16.43 -7.90 -7.37
N GLY A 63 15.89 -7.56 -8.55
CA GLY A 63 16.67 -7.14 -9.71
C GLY A 63 17.45 -8.27 -10.41
N GLY A 64 17.02 -9.51 -10.23
CA GLY A 64 17.65 -10.70 -10.82
C GLY A 64 17.19 -10.99 -12.25
N PHE A 65 17.86 -11.96 -12.90
CA PHE A 65 17.37 -12.51 -14.17
C PHE A 65 16.09 -13.32 -13.93
N ILE A 66 15.05 -13.04 -14.72
CA ILE A 66 13.78 -13.75 -14.65
C ILE A 66 13.72 -14.73 -15.81
N ASP A 67 13.86 -16.02 -15.49
CA ASP A 67 13.81 -17.10 -16.46
C ASP A 67 12.52 -17.08 -17.28
N ARG A 68 12.61 -17.55 -18.54
CA ARG A 68 11.45 -17.58 -19.44
C ARG A 68 10.35 -18.47 -18.87
N GLU A 69 10.70 -19.57 -18.22
CA GLU A 69 9.80 -20.50 -17.57
C GLU A 69 9.01 -19.83 -16.45
N VAL A 70 9.66 -18.95 -15.67
CA VAL A 70 9.00 -18.17 -14.60
C VAL A 70 7.99 -17.19 -15.19
N ARG A 71 8.35 -16.51 -16.28
CA ARG A 71 7.46 -15.61 -17.02
C ARG A 71 6.28 -16.37 -17.65
N GLN A 72 6.52 -17.54 -18.22
CA GLN A 72 5.50 -18.34 -18.88
C GLN A 72 4.47 -18.90 -17.89
N ARG A 73 4.92 -19.44 -16.75
CA ARG A 73 4.00 -19.93 -15.71
C ARG A 73 3.02 -18.85 -15.27
N SER A 74 3.51 -17.63 -15.04
CA SER A 74 2.62 -16.53 -14.66
C SER A 74 1.72 -16.09 -15.82
N ALA A 75 2.18 -16.12 -17.07
CA ALA A 75 1.35 -15.85 -18.25
C ALA A 75 0.18 -16.84 -18.39
N ASP A 76 0.45 -18.13 -18.18
CA ASP A 76 -0.54 -19.21 -18.32
C ASP A 76 -1.62 -19.13 -17.24
N ALA A 77 -1.33 -18.49 -16.10
CA ALA A 77 -2.24 -18.30 -14.98
C ALA A 77 -3.04 -16.98 -15.05
N LEU A 78 -2.81 -16.11 -16.04
CA LEU A 78 -3.47 -14.80 -16.10
C LEU A 78 -4.96 -14.91 -16.42
N ASP A 79 -5.77 -14.18 -15.66
CA ASP A 79 -7.15 -13.84 -16.01
C ASP A 79 -7.17 -12.64 -16.98
N ASP A 80 -8.36 -12.21 -17.40
CA ASP A 80 -8.53 -11.03 -18.27
C ASP A 80 -7.98 -9.75 -17.62
N LEU A 81 -8.14 -9.64 -16.30
CA LEU A 81 -7.69 -8.49 -15.52
C LEU A 81 -7.06 -8.95 -14.22
N ASN A 82 -5.80 -8.61 -14.03
CA ASN A 82 -4.97 -9.10 -12.94
C ASN A 82 -4.53 -7.92 -12.06
N ARG A 83 -4.16 -8.22 -10.83
CA ARG A 83 -3.63 -7.23 -9.88
C ARG A 83 -2.41 -7.77 -9.15
N ALA A 84 -1.50 -6.86 -8.82
CA ALA A 84 -0.44 -7.12 -7.87
C ALA A 84 -0.20 -5.86 -7.03
N GLY A 85 0.29 -6.04 -5.81
CA GLY A 85 0.56 -4.92 -4.91
C GLY A 85 1.58 -5.26 -3.84
N GLN A 86 2.14 -4.20 -3.28
CA GLN A 86 3.12 -4.24 -2.22
C GLN A 86 2.86 -3.11 -1.22
N GLU A 87 2.99 -3.42 0.06
CA GLU A 87 3.05 -2.44 1.14
C GLU A 87 4.31 -2.66 1.95
N ILE A 88 5.07 -1.58 2.13
CA ILE A 88 6.18 -1.51 3.08
C ILE A 88 5.85 -0.41 4.07
N SER A 89 5.86 -0.73 5.35
CA SER A 89 5.69 0.28 6.39
C SER A 89 6.60 0.07 7.58
N LEU A 90 6.99 1.18 8.19
CA LEU A 90 7.75 1.21 9.43
C LEU A 90 7.10 2.25 10.34
N ARG A 91 6.69 1.84 11.54
CA ARG A 91 6.11 2.72 12.55
C ARG A 91 6.86 2.59 13.86
N THR A 92 7.13 3.74 14.47
CA THR A 92 7.65 3.84 15.83
C THR A 92 6.62 4.54 16.68
N THR A 93 6.18 3.89 17.76
CA THR A 93 5.17 4.41 18.69
C THR A 93 5.75 4.46 20.09
N PHE A 94 5.70 5.63 20.71
CA PHE A 94 6.02 5.84 22.12
C PHE A 94 4.73 6.00 22.92
N ILE A 95 4.56 5.21 23.97
CA ILE A 95 3.39 5.23 24.86
C ILE A 95 3.89 5.53 26.27
N SER A 96 3.28 6.48 26.97
CA SER A 96 3.68 6.80 28.35
C SER A 96 2.54 7.41 29.19
N GLY A 97 2.76 7.40 30.50
CA GLY A 97 1.83 7.94 31.49
C GLY A 97 1.16 6.84 32.31
N ASP A 98 0.68 7.23 33.49
CA ASP A 98 0.01 6.31 34.43
C ASP A 98 -1.48 6.65 34.59
N SER A 99 -1.82 7.93 34.40
CA SER A 99 -3.19 8.44 34.33
C SER A 99 -3.22 9.69 33.47
N LEU A 100 -4.33 9.88 32.76
CA LEU A 100 -4.59 11.08 31.97
C LEU A 100 -6.04 11.51 32.26
N PHE A 101 -6.28 12.81 32.45
CA PHE A 101 -7.60 13.36 32.79
C PHE A 101 -8.28 12.68 34.00
N GLY A 102 -7.49 12.26 35.01
CA GLY A 102 -8.00 11.55 36.19
C GLY A 102 -8.37 10.08 35.96
N GLN A 103 -8.22 9.55 34.74
CA GLN A 103 -8.48 8.15 34.45
C GLN A 103 -7.20 7.31 34.58
N ALA A 104 -7.15 6.45 35.59
CA ALA A 104 -6.04 5.53 35.81
C ALA A 104 -5.92 4.50 34.67
N GLY A 105 -4.70 4.31 34.18
CA GLY A 105 -4.39 3.42 33.05
C GLY A 105 -4.70 4.00 31.67
N LEU A 106 -5.11 5.27 31.59
CA LEU A 106 -5.12 6.03 30.34
C LEU A 106 -3.74 6.65 30.13
N GLN A 107 -3.13 6.34 28.99
CA GLN A 107 -1.79 6.75 28.61
C GLN A 107 -1.87 7.60 27.35
N TRP A 108 -0.93 8.52 27.15
CA TRP A 108 -0.77 9.20 25.88
C TRP A 108 0.16 8.39 24.97
N LEU A 109 -0.02 8.53 23.67
CA LEU A 109 0.89 7.96 22.68
C LEU A 109 1.25 8.98 21.61
N VAL A 110 2.47 8.86 21.09
CA VAL A 110 2.96 9.58 19.92
C VAL A 110 3.57 8.56 18.96
N SER A 111 3.31 8.68 17.67
CA SER A 111 3.92 7.80 16.67
C SER A 111 4.41 8.54 15.44
N ALA A 112 5.44 8.00 14.82
CA ALA A 112 5.88 8.37 13.49
C ALA A 112 5.87 7.12 12.61
N ALA A 113 5.45 7.24 11.35
CA ALA A 113 5.57 6.15 10.40
C ALA A 113 5.96 6.60 9.01
N HIS A 114 6.54 5.68 8.25
CA HIS A 114 6.77 5.75 6.82
C HIS A 114 5.97 4.63 6.15
N LYS A 115 5.33 4.94 5.03
CA LYS A 115 4.56 4.00 4.22
C LYS A 115 4.92 4.18 2.75
N ASP A 116 5.11 3.04 2.09
CA ASP A 116 5.30 2.89 0.66
C ASP A 116 4.28 1.86 0.17
N LEU A 117 3.39 2.31 -0.72
CA LEU A 117 2.28 1.54 -1.27
C LEU A 117 2.44 1.50 -2.78
N LEU A 118 2.52 0.31 -3.35
CA LEU A 118 2.57 0.10 -4.79
C LEU A 118 1.45 -0.84 -5.20
N GLY A 119 0.70 -0.47 -6.24
CA GLY A 119 -0.40 -1.25 -6.78
C GLY A 119 -0.39 -1.20 -8.29
N VAL A 120 -0.61 -2.36 -8.91
CA VAL A 120 -0.72 -2.48 -10.37
C VAL A 120 -1.93 -3.32 -10.73
N ARG A 121 -2.57 -2.92 -11.82
CA ARG A 121 -3.66 -3.62 -12.47
C ARG A 121 -3.34 -3.72 -13.94
N PHE A 122 -3.42 -4.92 -14.51
CA PHE A 122 -2.95 -5.17 -15.87
C PHE A 122 -3.74 -6.28 -16.54
N GLY A 123 -3.94 -6.13 -17.85
CA GLY A 123 -4.49 -7.19 -18.69
C GLY A 123 -3.41 -8.18 -19.17
N ARG A 124 -3.85 -9.26 -19.82
CA ARG A 124 -2.95 -10.26 -20.40
C ARG A 124 -1.98 -9.66 -21.42
N ASP A 125 -2.43 -8.73 -22.24
CA ASP A 125 -1.61 -8.16 -23.30
C ASP A 125 -0.51 -7.25 -22.76
N VAL A 126 -0.79 -6.51 -21.69
CA VAL A 126 0.22 -5.69 -20.98
C VAL A 126 1.32 -6.58 -20.43
N TYR A 127 0.95 -7.69 -19.82
CA TYR A 127 1.92 -8.67 -19.33
C TYR A 127 2.74 -9.25 -20.49
N THR A 128 2.07 -9.70 -21.56
CA THR A 128 2.72 -10.31 -22.71
C THR A 128 3.70 -9.35 -23.36
N LEU A 129 3.28 -8.10 -23.59
CA LEU A 129 4.11 -7.04 -24.16
C LEU A 129 5.33 -6.74 -23.27
N THR A 130 5.15 -6.71 -21.96
CA THR A 130 6.23 -6.42 -21.00
C THR A 130 7.28 -7.53 -20.96
N PHE A 131 6.85 -8.80 -20.96
CA PHE A 131 7.73 -9.94 -20.69
C PHE A 131 8.19 -10.69 -21.94
N PHE A 132 7.41 -10.67 -23.02
CA PHE A 132 7.71 -11.38 -24.27
C PHE A 132 7.87 -10.43 -25.46
N GLY A 133 7.65 -9.13 -25.27
CA GLY A 133 7.71 -8.13 -26.33
C GLY A 133 6.47 -8.15 -27.22
N ASN A 134 6.58 -7.48 -28.36
CA ASN A 134 5.47 -7.25 -29.28
C ASN A 134 5.36 -8.31 -30.40
N ALA A 135 6.31 -9.24 -30.51
CA ALA A 135 6.31 -10.28 -31.55
C ALA A 135 5.02 -11.13 -31.59
N PRO A 136 4.39 -11.51 -30.44
CA PRO A 136 3.11 -12.23 -30.47
C PRO A 136 1.93 -11.44 -31.04
N PHE A 137 2.04 -10.12 -31.19
CA PHE A 137 0.99 -9.23 -31.69
C PHE A 137 1.22 -8.82 -33.15
N GLU A 138 2.05 -9.55 -33.88
CA GLU A 138 2.32 -9.28 -35.29
C GLU A 138 1.03 -9.37 -36.14
N GLY A 139 0.65 -8.25 -36.77
CA GLY A 139 -0.61 -8.14 -37.51
C GLY A 139 -1.85 -7.95 -36.64
N GLU A 140 -1.69 -7.82 -35.33
CA GLU A 140 -2.77 -7.72 -34.35
C GLU A 140 -2.62 -6.46 -33.45
N GLN A 141 -3.69 -6.13 -32.72
CA GLN A 141 -3.69 -5.06 -31.72
C GLN A 141 -3.63 -5.67 -30.32
N ALA A 142 -2.63 -5.27 -29.55
CA ALA A 142 -2.58 -5.51 -28.11
C ALA A 142 -3.50 -4.52 -27.38
N ASP A 143 -4.38 -5.01 -26.50
CA ASP A 143 -5.24 -4.20 -25.64
C ASP A 143 -4.58 -3.92 -24.29
N LEU A 144 -4.14 -2.68 -24.12
CA LEU A 144 -3.54 -2.15 -22.89
C LEU A 144 -4.57 -1.42 -22.02
N GLY A 145 -5.83 -1.35 -22.46
CA GLY A 145 -6.95 -0.74 -21.76
C GLY A 145 -7.23 -1.40 -20.42
N GLY A 146 -7.82 -0.65 -19.50
CA GLY A 146 -8.05 -1.11 -18.14
C GLY A 146 -6.76 -1.35 -17.33
N SER A 147 -5.59 -0.90 -17.78
CA SER A 147 -4.39 -0.99 -16.96
C SER A 147 -4.30 0.19 -16.00
N ALA A 148 -3.81 -0.05 -14.78
CA ALA A 148 -3.53 1.01 -13.84
C ALA A 148 -2.25 0.73 -13.05
N PHE A 149 -1.56 1.80 -12.69
CA PHE A 149 -0.40 1.78 -11.82
C PHE A 149 -0.61 2.86 -10.76
N GLU A 150 -0.28 2.57 -9.52
CA GLU A 150 -0.31 3.54 -8.43
C GLU A 150 0.85 3.28 -7.48
N HIS A 151 1.59 4.34 -7.14
CA HIS A 151 2.66 4.32 -6.18
C HIS A 151 2.55 5.54 -5.28
N GLN A 152 2.41 5.29 -3.98
CA GLN A 152 2.25 6.32 -2.96
C GLN A 152 3.30 6.14 -1.86
N ILE A 153 4.05 7.20 -1.59
CA ILE A 153 4.95 7.26 -0.44
C ILE A 153 4.53 8.42 0.44
N PHE A 154 4.35 8.16 1.74
CA PHE A 154 4.03 9.20 2.71
C PHE A 154 4.59 8.89 4.11
N GLN A 155 4.67 9.93 4.93
CA GLN A 155 5.00 9.83 6.34
C GLN A 155 3.81 10.28 7.18
N SER A 156 3.64 9.68 8.35
CA SER A 156 2.65 10.10 9.35
C SER A 156 3.32 10.52 10.65
N LEU A 157 2.76 11.54 11.28
CA LEU A 157 3.03 11.91 12.67
C LEU A 157 1.69 11.95 13.41
N GLY A 158 1.57 11.13 14.44
CA GLY A 158 0.31 10.93 15.13
C GLY A 158 0.41 11.08 16.64
N GLY A 159 -0.68 11.57 17.22
CA GLY A 159 -0.88 11.68 18.67
C GLY A 159 -2.18 11.01 19.08
N GLY A 160 -2.20 10.38 20.25
CA GLY A 160 -3.35 9.57 20.64
C GLY A 160 -3.39 9.18 22.10
N LEU A 161 -4.33 8.27 22.39
CA LEU A 161 -4.59 7.71 23.70
C LEU A 161 -4.51 6.18 23.66
N HIS A 162 -3.95 5.59 24.70
CA HIS A 162 -3.83 4.15 24.90
C HIS A 162 -4.44 3.74 26.24
N TRP A 163 -5.29 2.73 26.23
CA TRP A 163 -5.92 2.17 27.42
C TRP A 163 -5.15 0.92 27.87
N ALA A 164 -4.31 1.05 28.89
CA ALA A 164 -3.42 -0.02 29.35
C ALA A 164 -4.16 -1.32 29.76
N LYS A 165 -5.39 -1.20 30.28
CA LYS A 165 -6.18 -2.36 30.72
C LYS A 165 -6.64 -3.24 29.57
N THR A 166 -7.00 -2.65 28.43
CA THR A 166 -7.56 -3.37 27.28
C THR A 166 -6.55 -3.50 26.14
N GLY A 167 -5.51 -2.66 26.10
CA GLY A 167 -4.63 -2.50 24.94
C GLY A 167 -5.31 -1.80 23.76
N SER A 168 -6.48 -1.19 23.99
CA SER A 168 -7.16 -0.39 22.97
C SER A 168 -6.47 0.96 22.81
N TRP A 169 -6.58 1.56 21.64
CA TRP A 169 -5.99 2.87 21.38
C TRP A 169 -6.75 3.62 20.29
N VAL A 170 -6.57 4.94 20.28
CA VAL A 170 -7.04 5.84 19.21
C VAL A 170 -5.93 6.84 18.92
N ARG A 171 -5.71 7.14 17.66
CA ARG A 171 -4.65 8.05 17.20
C ARG A 171 -5.15 8.88 16.03
N LEU A 172 -4.84 10.18 16.07
CA LEU A 172 -5.01 11.08 14.94
C LEU A 172 -3.63 11.36 14.36
N ASP A 173 -3.50 11.21 13.04
CA ASP A 173 -2.27 11.36 12.29
C ASP A 173 -2.37 12.55 11.33
N VAL A 174 -1.32 13.35 11.29
CA VAL A 174 -1.04 14.28 10.18
C VAL A 174 -0.16 13.56 9.18
N LEU A 175 -0.56 13.59 7.91
CA LEU A 175 0.12 12.91 6.82
C LEU A 175 0.92 13.91 5.99
N LYS A 176 2.15 13.54 5.63
CA LYS A 176 3.00 14.24 4.68
C LYS A 176 3.16 13.37 3.44
N GLY A 177 2.56 13.78 2.33
CA GLY A 177 2.75 13.12 1.04
C GLY A 177 4.15 13.39 0.50
N GLN A 178 4.90 12.34 0.20
CA GLN A 178 6.22 12.42 -0.43
C GLN A 178 6.13 12.21 -1.94
N LEU A 179 5.41 11.17 -2.38
CA LEU A 179 5.31 10.81 -3.78
C LEU A 179 3.93 10.23 -4.08
N LEU A 180 3.34 10.66 -5.19
CA LEU A 180 2.20 10.04 -5.84
C LEU A 180 2.52 9.91 -7.33
N ASP A 181 2.54 8.68 -7.83
CA ASP A 181 2.53 8.36 -9.25
C ASP A 181 1.35 7.45 -9.53
N ALA A 182 0.35 7.94 -10.27
CA ALA A 182 -0.81 7.15 -10.65
C ALA A 182 -1.10 7.30 -12.15
N ILE A 183 -1.26 6.16 -12.82
CA ILE A 183 -1.60 6.05 -14.23
C ILE A 183 -2.84 5.19 -14.33
N ASN A 184 -3.85 5.65 -15.08
CA ASN A 184 -5.03 4.86 -15.40
C ASN A 184 -5.28 4.91 -16.90
N LEU A 185 -4.95 3.82 -17.60
CA LEU A 185 -5.20 3.66 -19.02
C LEU A 185 -6.64 3.17 -19.20
N LYS A 186 -7.52 4.07 -19.62
CA LYS A 186 -8.93 3.74 -19.87
C LYS A 186 -9.05 2.90 -21.14
N ASP A 187 -8.44 3.38 -22.21
CA ASP A 187 -8.39 2.68 -23.50
C ASP A 187 -6.99 2.91 -24.05
N ALA A 188 -6.26 1.84 -24.31
CA ALA A 188 -4.95 1.93 -24.91
C ALA A 188 -4.75 0.73 -25.80
N THR A 189 -4.35 0.93 -27.05
CA THR A 189 -4.05 -0.15 -27.98
C THR A 189 -2.70 0.05 -28.62
N LEU A 190 -2.04 -1.05 -28.99
CA LEU A 190 -0.79 -1.05 -29.71
C LEU A 190 -0.86 -2.07 -30.86
N PHE A 191 -0.84 -1.57 -32.09
CA PHE A 191 -0.74 -2.39 -33.30
C PHE A 191 0.71 -2.63 -33.67
N THR A 192 1.06 -3.88 -34.01
CA THR A 192 2.37 -4.24 -34.56
C THR A 192 2.25 -4.66 -36.01
N ALA A 193 2.94 -3.97 -36.92
CA ALA A 193 2.95 -4.35 -38.33
C ALA A 193 3.64 -5.70 -38.57
N VAL A 194 3.16 -6.43 -39.58
CA VAL A 194 3.64 -7.78 -39.94
C VAL A 194 5.13 -7.80 -40.29
N ASP A 195 5.64 -6.71 -40.84
CA ASP A 195 7.06 -6.59 -41.17
C ASP A 195 7.93 -6.08 -40.00
N GLY A 196 7.34 -5.85 -38.83
CA GLY A 196 8.00 -5.28 -37.66
C GLY A 196 8.51 -3.85 -37.85
N ARG A 197 8.14 -3.16 -38.94
CA ARG A 197 8.68 -1.84 -39.30
C ARG A 197 7.87 -0.67 -38.76
N SER A 198 6.62 -0.89 -38.32
CA SER A 198 5.81 0.15 -37.68
C SER A 198 5.07 -0.36 -36.44
N LEU A 199 4.91 0.57 -35.49
CA LEU A 199 4.11 0.42 -34.28
C LEU A 199 3.17 1.60 -34.21
N ASP A 200 1.87 1.32 -34.15
CA ASP A 200 0.83 2.34 -34.10
C ASP A 200 0.06 2.20 -32.79
N GLY A 201 0.13 3.23 -31.95
CA GLY A 201 -0.46 3.21 -30.61
C GLY A 201 -1.49 4.31 -30.42
N THR A 202 -2.59 3.97 -29.75
CA THR A 202 -3.57 4.95 -29.27
C THR A 202 -3.64 4.83 -27.75
N VAL A 203 -3.56 5.95 -27.02
CA VAL A 203 -3.62 5.96 -25.55
C VAL A 203 -4.58 7.02 -25.07
N ARG A 204 -5.58 6.60 -24.29
CA ARG A 204 -6.51 7.44 -23.55
C ARG A 204 -6.47 7.05 -22.08
N GLY A 205 -6.09 7.99 -21.22
CA GLY A 205 -5.96 7.73 -19.80
C GLY A 205 -5.75 9.00 -18.98
N ASP A 206 -5.67 8.79 -17.67
CA ASP A 206 -5.35 9.84 -16.71
C ASP A 206 -3.96 9.57 -16.12
N LEU A 207 -3.16 10.63 -15.98
CA LEU A 207 -1.87 10.61 -15.31
C LEU A 207 -1.92 11.63 -14.16
N TYR A 208 -1.68 11.15 -12.95
CA TYR A 208 -1.49 11.98 -11.77
C TYR A 208 -0.09 11.74 -11.23
N ARG A 209 0.69 12.82 -11.14
CA ARG A 209 2.07 12.76 -10.68
C ARG A 209 2.34 13.96 -9.79
N SER A 210 2.80 13.71 -8.57
CA SER A 210 3.38 14.74 -7.71
C SER A 210 4.68 15.29 -8.32
N ASP A 211 5.12 16.48 -7.90
CA ASP A 211 6.31 17.15 -8.43
C ASP A 211 7.50 16.19 -8.70
N PRO A 212 7.85 15.93 -9.98
CA PRO A 212 8.88 14.96 -10.35
C PRO A 212 10.29 15.41 -9.97
N GLU A 213 10.49 16.71 -9.70
CA GLU A 213 11.79 17.24 -9.26
C GLU A 213 12.01 17.05 -7.75
N ARG A 214 10.97 16.65 -7.01
CA ARG A 214 10.98 16.51 -5.55
C ARG A 214 10.44 15.15 -5.11
N THR A 215 11.24 14.09 -5.28
CA THR A 215 10.84 12.71 -4.91
C THR A 215 11.54 12.15 -3.67
N GLY A 216 12.61 12.79 -3.20
CA GLY A 216 13.39 12.32 -2.04
C GLY A 216 12.64 12.39 -0.70
N PHE A 217 13.21 11.81 0.36
CA PHE A 217 12.57 11.71 1.68
C PHE A 217 12.09 13.07 2.26
N GLY A 218 12.81 14.16 1.94
CA GLY A 218 12.46 15.53 2.35
C GLY A 218 11.38 16.21 1.50
N ALA A 219 10.88 15.56 0.45
CA ALA A 219 9.83 16.11 -0.39
C ALA A 219 8.53 16.31 0.39
N PHE A 220 7.80 17.37 0.03
CA PHE A 220 6.51 17.72 0.59
C PHE A 220 5.60 18.03 -0.58
N ASN A 221 4.90 16.99 -1.04
CA ASN A 221 4.06 17.05 -2.23
C ASN A 221 2.57 16.87 -1.88
N GLY A 222 2.26 16.75 -0.59
CA GLY A 222 0.89 16.66 -0.13
C GLY A 222 0.79 16.69 1.39
N TRP A 223 -0.42 16.92 1.87
CA TRP A 223 -0.73 16.83 3.29
C TRP A 223 -2.10 16.20 3.50
N GLY A 224 -2.29 15.57 4.65
CA GLY A 224 -3.50 14.82 4.93
C GLY A 224 -3.75 14.66 6.42
N LEU A 225 -4.88 14.05 6.72
CA LEU A 225 -5.27 13.65 8.06
C LEU A 225 -5.80 12.22 8.01
N ALA A 226 -5.49 11.44 9.04
CA ALA A 226 -6.07 10.11 9.20
C ALA A 226 -6.38 9.80 10.67
N LEU A 227 -7.40 8.97 10.85
CA LEU A 227 -7.81 8.43 12.14
C LEU A 227 -7.49 6.93 12.15
N SER A 228 -6.79 6.51 13.20
CA SER A 228 -6.49 5.10 13.45
C SER A 228 -7.01 4.71 14.83
N PHE A 229 -7.56 3.51 14.97
CA PHE A 229 -7.97 3.00 16.28
C PHE A 229 -7.93 1.48 16.34
N SER A 230 -7.75 0.96 17.56
CA SER A 230 -7.82 -0.45 17.87
C SER A 230 -8.67 -0.69 19.10
N ARG A 231 -9.56 -1.68 19.02
CA ARG A 231 -10.38 -2.13 20.14
C ARG A 231 -10.18 -3.62 20.37
N THR A 232 -9.89 -3.95 21.62
CA THR A 232 -9.63 -5.33 22.04
C THR A 232 -10.70 -5.77 23.02
N ALA A 233 -11.44 -6.82 22.67
CA ALA A 233 -12.38 -7.50 23.54
C ALA A 233 -11.76 -8.79 24.10
N VAL A 234 -11.94 -9.04 25.39
CA VAL A 234 -11.47 -10.25 26.07
C VAL A 234 -12.69 -11.07 26.48
N LEU A 235 -12.87 -12.23 25.87
CA LEU A 235 -13.93 -13.18 26.19
C LEU A 235 -13.36 -14.33 27.02
N LYS A 236 -13.90 -14.51 28.22
CA LYS A 236 -13.57 -15.68 29.06
C LYS A 236 -14.51 -16.81 28.68
N SER A 237 -13.96 -17.99 28.36
CA SER A 237 -14.77 -19.19 28.11
C SER A 237 -15.63 -19.52 29.35
N LEU A 238 -16.82 -20.08 29.12
CA LEU A 238 -17.75 -20.53 30.18
C LEU A 238 -17.08 -21.49 31.18
N SER A 239 -16.07 -22.24 30.73
CA SER A 239 -15.26 -23.16 31.55
C SER A 239 -14.17 -22.45 32.39
N LYS A 240 -13.96 -21.13 32.21
CA LYS A 240 -12.85 -20.33 32.78
C LYS A 240 -11.43 -20.83 32.46
N ARG A 241 -11.26 -21.91 31.69
CA ARG A 241 -9.96 -22.48 31.29
C ARG A 241 -9.28 -21.76 30.11
N SER A 242 -10.03 -20.96 29.36
CA SER A 242 -9.52 -20.32 28.14
C SER A 242 -9.94 -18.86 28.08
N VAL A 243 -9.00 -17.98 27.72
CA VAL A 243 -9.22 -16.55 27.51
C VAL A 243 -9.01 -16.29 26.03
N HIS A 244 -10.05 -15.84 25.34
CA HIS A 244 -10.00 -15.46 23.93
C HIS A 244 -9.90 -13.95 23.83
N ARG A 245 -9.02 -13.46 22.96
CA ARG A 245 -8.84 -12.03 22.69
C ARG A 245 -9.22 -11.78 21.23
N PHE A 246 -10.10 -10.83 21.02
CA PHE A 246 -10.52 -10.35 19.70
C PHE A 246 -10.10 -8.91 19.56
N THR A 247 -9.29 -8.60 18.56
CA THR A 247 -8.83 -7.24 18.27
C THR A 247 -9.38 -6.81 16.94
N ALA A 248 -10.09 -5.68 16.92
CA ALA A 248 -10.49 -4.99 15.70
C ALA A 248 -9.64 -3.74 15.55
N ARG A 249 -8.95 -3.59 14.42
CA ARG A 249 -8.05 -2.47 14.14
C ARG A 249 -8.46 -1.80 12.83
N VAL A 250 -8.41 -0.48 12.82
CA VAL A 250 -8.54 0.36 11.62
C VAL A 250 -7.33 1.28 11.62
N ASP A 251 -6.56 1.23 10.53
CA ASP A 251 -5.37 2.05 10.35
C ASP A 251 -5.57 3.03 9.21
N ASP A 252 -5.10 4.26 9.44
CA ASP A 252 -4.97 5.33 8.45
C ASP A 252 -6.26 5.65 7.65
N LEU A 253 -7.43 5.57 8.30
CA LEU A 253 -8.69 5.99 7.70
C LEU A 253 -8.68 7.51 7.51
N GLY A 254 -8.53 7.97 6.27
CA GLY A 254 -8.27 9.39 6.02
C GLY A 254 -8.10 9.74 4.55
N PHE A 255 -7.42 10.85 4.31
CA PHE A 255 -7.09 11.30 2.96
C PHE A 255 -5.76 12.03 2.94
N ILE A 256 -5.12 12.03 1.76
CA ILE A 256 -4.03 12.94 1.43
C ILE A 256 -4.49 13.82 0.26
N ARG A 257 -4.28 15.12 0.41
CA ARG A 257 -4.40 16.08 -0.68
C ARG A 257 -3.03 16.28 -1.29
N TRP A 258 -2.90 15.92 -2.55
CA TRP A 258 -1.68 16.07 -3.33
C TRP A 258 -1.66 17.44 -4.03
N GLY A 259 -0.45 17.98 -4.21
CA GLY A 259 -0.19 19.31 -4.78
C GLY A 259 0.66 19.28 -6.02
#